data_AF-A0A961EV11-F1
#
_entry.id   AF-A0A961EV11-F1
#
_cell.length_a   1.000
_cell.length_b   1.000
_cell.length_c   1.000
_cell.angle_alpha   90.00
_cell.angle_beta   90.00
_cell.angle_gamma   90.00
#
_symmetry.space_group_name_H-M   'P 1'
#
loop_
_entity.id
_entity.type
_entity.pdbx_description
1 polymer ?
#
loop_
_entity_poly.entity_id
_entity_poly.type
_entity_poly.pdbx_seq_one_letter_code
_entity_poly.pdbx_strand_id
1 'polypeptide(L)'
;PEEWILVQHNFGEIRHIMWNYVGIVRSTLRLNRALRRINLLYDEIMDFYKRTVIQNKILELRNLVLIARLIIESALERKESRGLHFSTDFPENRDPSSTYTERWRTS
;
A
#
# COMPACT_ATOMS: atom_id res chain seq x y z
N PRO A 1 13.25 3.47 29.26
CA PRO A 1 14.16 2.69 28.37
C PRO A 1 13.38 1.87 27.33
N GLU A 2 12.38 1.11 27.77
CA GLU A 2 11.52 0.27 26.91
C GLU A 2 10.68 1.09 25.92
N GLU A 3 10.10 2.21 26.35
CA GLU A 3 9.32 3.12 25.47
C GLU A 3 10.13 3.64 24.27
N TRP A 4 11.43 3.87 24.47
CA TRP A 4 12.30 4.34 23.38
C TRP A 4 12.60 3.24 22.36
N ILE A 5 12.67 1.98 22.80
CA ILE A 5 12.83 0.83 21.91
C ILE A 5 11.57 0.70 21.03
N LEU A 6 10.38 0.84 21.62
CA LEU A 6 9.10 0.85 20.90
C LEU A 6 9.05 1.97 19.85
N VAL A 7 9.47 3.19 20.21
CA VAL A 7 9.54 4.31 19.25
C VAL A 7 10.46 3.98 18.08
N GLN A 8 11.68 3.49 18.33
CA GLN A 8 12.60 3.09 17.26
C GLN A 8 12.06 1.95 16.39
N HIS A 9 11.36 1.00 17.00
CA HIS A 9 10.69 -0.08 16.30
C HIS A 9 9.63 0.44 15.34
N ASN A 10 8.74 1.33 15.80
CA ASN A 10 7.68 1.93 14.99
C ASN A 10 8.23 2.73 13.80
N PHE A 11 9.35 3.44 13.98
CA PHE A 11 10.06 4.07 12.86
C PHE A 11 10.55 3.05 11.82
N GLY A 12 11.01 1.89 12.26
CA GLY A 12 11.40 0.78 11.39
C GLY A 12 10.19 0.19 10.64
N GLU A 13 9.11 -0.07 11.36
CA GLU A 13 7.89 -0.64 10.79
C GLU A 13 7.27 0.24 9.71
N ILE A 14 7.13 1.55 9.95
CA ILE A 14 6.58 2.49 8.97
C ILE A 14 7.45 2.47 7.70
N ARG A 15 8.78 2.52 7.85
CA ARG A 15 9.70 2.44 6.71
C ARG A 15 9.55 1.12 5.94
N HIS A 16 9.44 0.00 6.64
CA HIS A 16 9.22 -1.30 6.02
C HIS A 16 7.90 -1.40 5.28
N ILE A 17 6.81 -0.87 5.83
CA ILE A 17 5.50 -0.84 5.16
C ILE A 17 5.59 -0.03 3.86
N MET A 18 6.17 1.17 3.92
CA MET A 18 6.31 2.04 2.75
C MET A 18 7.18 1.40 1.67
N TRP A 19 8.32 0.80 2.05
CA TRP A 19 9.20 0.08 1.13
C TRP A 19 8.52 -1.14 0.50
N ASN A 20 7.91 -2.00 1.33
CA ASN A 20 7.40 -3.29 0.91
C ASN A 20 6.06 -3.22 0.18
N TYR A 21 5.29 -2.14 0.28
CA TYR A 21 3.95 -2.08 -0.31
C TYR A 21 3.68 -0.83 -1.15
N VAL A 22 4.45 0.24 -0.97
CA VAL A 22 4.22 1.55 -1.62
C VAL A 22 5.35 1.93 -2.58
N GLY A 23 6.28 1.00 -2.85
CA GLY A 23 7.36 1.12 -3.83
C GLY A 23 6.89 1.28 -5.29
N ILE A 24 7.84 1.28 -6.22
CA ILE A 24 7.64 1.66 -7.65
C ILE A 24 6.53 0.85 -8.32
N VAL A 25 6.44 -0.46 -8.04
CA VAL A 25 5.38 -1.34 -8.56
C VAL A 25 4.23 -1.44 -7.54
N ARG A 26 3.10 -0.79 -7.85
CA ARG A 26 1.91 -0.74 -6.99
C ARG A 26 0.81 -1.63 -7.56
N SER A 27 0.33 -2.56 -6.75
CA SER A 27 -0.95 -3.23 -6.98
C SER A 27 -1.96 -2.78 -5.93
N THR A 28 -3.23 -2.75 -6.29
CA THR A 28 -4.33 -2.42 -5.38
C THR A 28 -4.31 -3.31 -4.14
N LEU A 29 -3.99 -4.59 -4.28
CA LEU A 29 -3.82 -5.52 -3.16
C LEU A 29 -2.71 -5.07 -2.19
N ARG A 30 -1.56 -4.64 -2.70
CA ARG A 30 -0.42 -4.18 -1.87
C ARG A 30 -0.76 -2.89 -1.14
N LEU A 31 -1.39 -1.94 -1.82
CA LEU A 31 -1.80 -0.67 -1.20
C LEU A 31 -2.86 -0.88 -0.11
N ASN A 32 -3.87 -1.72 -0.34
CA ASN A 32 -4.86 -2.08 0.69
C ASN A 32 -4.21 -2.79 1.89
N ARG A 33 -3.21 -3.66 1.63
CA ARG A 33 -2.40 -4.29 2.67
C ARG A 33 -1.53 -3.30 3.44
N ALA A 34 -1.03 -2.25 2.79
CA ALA A 34 -0.32 -1.16 3.44
C ALA A 34 -1.26 -0.35 4.35
N LEU A 35 -2.44 0.00 3.83
CA LEU A 35 -3.43 0.82 4.54
C LEU A 35 -3.88 0.16 5.84
N ARG A 36 -4.18 -1.15 5.82
CA ARG A 36 -4.55 -1.86 7.06
C ARG A 36 -3.45 -1.82 8.12
N ARG A 37 -2.19 -2.01 7.71
CA ARG A 37 -1.05 -2.02 8.65
C ARG A 37 -0.73 -0.63 9.18
N ILE A 38 -0.70 0.38 8.31
CA ILE A 38 -0.38 1.74 8.73
C ILE A 38 -1.47 2.32 9.65
N ASN A 39 -2.74 1.91 9.47
CA ASN A 39 -3.83 2.33 10.36
C ASN A 39 -3.67 1.74 11.77
N LEU A 40 -3.28 0.47 11.90
CA LEU A 40 -3.00 -0.12 13.21
C LEU A 40 -1.88 0.64 13.94
N LEU A 41 -0.76 0.89 13.25
CA LEU A 41 0.33 1.69 13.81
C LEU A 41 -0.09 3.12 14.14
N TYR A 42 -0.93 3.73 13.30
CA TYR A 42 -1.45 5.07 13.53
C TYR A 42 -2.23 5.14 14.84
N ASP A 43 -3.16 4.20 15.06
CA ASP A 43 -3.98 4.17 16.26
C ASP A 43 -3.11 3.96 17.52
N GLU A 44 -2.18 3.00 17.47
CA GLU A 44 -1.23 2.74 18.55
C GLU A 44 -0.34 3.95 18.87
N ILE A 45 0.24 4.59 17.84
CA ILE A 45 1.09 5.78 18.01
C ILE A 45 0.28 6.95 18.55
N MET A 46 -0.97 7.14 18.10
CA MET A 46 -1.82 8.22 18.58
C MET A 46 -2.22 8.02 20.04
N ASP A 47 -2.51 6.78 20.45
CA ASP A 47 -2.82 6.47 21.84
C ASP A 47 -1.59 6.59 22.75
N PHE A 48 -0.42 6.19 22.27
CA PHE A 48 0.85 6.42 22.96
C PHE A 48 1.15 7.93 23.10
N TYR A 49 0.96 8.71 22.02
CA TYR A 49 1.17 10.16 22.01
C TYR A 49 0.27 10.89 23.03
N LYS A 50 -1.00 10.49 23.17
CA LYS A 50 -1.93 11.10 24.15
C LYS A 50 -1.53 10.85 25.61
N ARG A 51 -0.82 9.75 25.89
CA ARG A 51 -0.50 9.29 27.25
C ARG A 51 0.89 9.71 27.72
N THR A 52 1.73 10.23 26.84
CA THR A 52 3.15 10.50 27.11
C THR A 52 3.47 11.99 27.14
N VAL A 53 4.54 12.35 27.86
CA VAL A 53 5.08 13.71 27.83
C VAL A 53 5.62 13.98 26.43
N ILE A 54 5.19 15.10 25.83
CA ILE A 54 5.54 15.44 24.46
C ILE A 54 7.04 15.69 24.34
N GLN A 55 7.67 14.92 23.45
CA GLN A 55 9.08 15.05 23.09
C GLN A 55 9.22 15.06 21.56
N ASN A 56 10.28 15.70 21.04
CA ASN A 56 10.49 15.87 19.59
C ASN A 56 10.37 14.56 18.81
N LYS A 57 11.01 13.48 19.27
CA LYS A 57 10.94 12.17 18.60
C LYS A 57 9.52 11.59 18.50
N ILE A 58 8.65 11.85 19.48
CA ILE A 58 7.27 11.37 19.46
C ILE A 58 6.45 12.18 18.45
N LEU A 59 6.69 13.50 18.38
CA LEU A 59 6.09 14.36 17.35
C LEU A 59 6.53 13.96 15.94
N GLU A 60 7.82 13.66 15.75
CA GLU A 60 8.35 13.12 14.49
C GLU A 60 7.66 11.81 14.11
N LEU A 61 7.52 10.87 15.05
CA LEU A 61 6.85 9.59 14.80
C LEU A 61 5.38 9.78 14.41
N ARG A 62 4.66 10.65 15.14
CA ARG A 62 3.27 11.02 14.85
C ARG A 62 3.12 11.58 13.44
N ASN A 63 3.98 12.54 13.08
CA ASN A 63 3.92 13.17 11.77
C ASN A 63 4.25 12.17 10.66
N LEU A 64 5.25 11.30 10.90
CA LEU A 64 5.65 10.28 9.94
C LEU A 64 4.53 9.29 9.63
N VAL A 65 3.86 8.75 10.66
CA VAL A 65 2.76 7.80 10.44
C VAL A 65 1.56 8.45 9.74
N LEU A 66 1.28 9.72 10.05
CA LEU A 66 0.22 10.48 9.38
C LEU A 66 0.54 10.70 7.89
N ILE A 67 1.76 11.14 7.58
CA ILE A 67 2.19 11.36 6.19
C ILE A 67 2.17 10.04 5.41
N ALA A 68 2.65 8.94 6.00
CA ALA A 68 2.62 7.63 5.37
C ALA A 68 1.18 7.19 5.01
N ARG A 69 0.23 7.38 5.94
CA ARG A 69 -1.19 7.08 5.72
C ARG A 69 -1.77 7.89 4.56
N LEU A 70 -1.52 9.20 4.54
CA LEU A 70 -1.99 10.10 3.47
C LEU A 70 -1.42 9.71 2.10
N ILE A 71 -0.14 9.30 2.03
CA ILE A 71 0.46 8.82 0.78
C ILE A 71 -0.23 7.55 0.29
N ILE A 72 -0.53 6.61 1.18
CA ILE A 72 -1.20 5.36 0.85
C ILE A 72 -2.63 5.61 0.36
N GLU A 73 -3.40 6.46 1.07
CA GLU A 73 -4.75 6.87 0.69
C GLU A 73 -4.75 7.53 -0.69
N SER A 74 -3.87 8.52 -0.90
CA SER A 74 -3.71 9.17 -2.20
C SER A 74 -3.31 8.19 -3.31
N ALA A 75 -2.48 7.18 -3.02
CA ALA A 75 -2.13 6.15 -3.99
C ALA A 75 -3.30 5.22 -4.34
N LEU A 76 -4.21 4.95 -3.40
CA LEU A 76 -5.43 4.17 -3.63
C LEU A 76 -6.48 4.96 -4.43
N GLU A 77 -6.55 6.28 -4.24
CA GLU A 77 -7.49 7.14 -4.95
C GLU A 77 -7.13 7.34 -6.43
N ARG A 78 -5.85 7.19 -6.81
CA ARG A 78 -5.43 7.27 -8.22
C ARG A 78 -5.97 6.08 -9.02
N LYS A 79 -7.12 6.29 -9.66
CA LYS A 79 -7.74 5.36 -10.63
C LYS A 79 -7.07 5.36 -12.00
N GLU A 80 -5.74 5.25 -12.07
CA GLU A 80 -5.04 5.15 -13.35
C GLU A 80 -4.32 3.81 -13.48
N SER A 81 -4.88 2.93 -14.32
CA SER A 81 -4.17 1.81 -14.93
C SER A 81 -3.71 2.29 -16.31
N ARG A 82 -2.55 2.95 -16.39
CA ARG A 82 -1.92 3.34 -17.66
C ARG A 82 -0.67 2.52 -17.91
N GLY A 83 -0.81 1.50 -18.78
CA GLY A 83 0.29 0.73 -19.37
C GLY A 83 0.72 -0.51 -18.57
N LEU A 84 0.80 -1.68 -19.24
CA LEU A 84 1.22 -3.03 -18.79
C LEU A 84 0.76 -3.52 -17.40
N HIS A 85 -0.11 -2.77 -16.74
CA HIS A 85 -0.88 -3.13 -15.57
C HIS A 85 -1.94 -4.17 -15.98
N PHE A 86 -1.47 -5.40 -16.21
CA PHE A 86 -2.26 -6.58 -15.87
C PHE A 86 -2.58 -6.45 -14.38
N SER A 87 -3.75 -5.91 -14.07
CA SER A 87 -4.44 -6.32 -12.86
C SER A 87 -4.61 -7.83 -13.00
N THR A 88 -3.82 -8.61 -12.26
CA THR A 88 -3.89 -10.09 -12.21
C THR A 88 -5.25 -10.60 -11.73
N ASP A 89 -6.20 -9.70 -11.48
CA ASP A 89 -7.53 -9.96 -10.94
C ASP A 89 -8.63 -10.01 -12.02
N PHE A 90 -8.30 -9.89 -13.32
CA PHE A 90 -9.26 -10.09 -14.43
C PHE A 90 -8.76 -11.15 -15.43
N PRO A 91 -9.12 -12.44 -15.27
CA PRO A 91 -8.74 -13.51 -16.19
C PRO A 91 -9.70 -13.68 -17.39
N GLU A 92 -10.59 -12.73 -17.68
CA GLU A 92 -11.48 -12.82 -18.84
C GLU A 92 -11.17 -11.74 -19.89
N ASN A 93 -10.15 -12.01 -20.69
CA ASN A 93 -10.20 -11.66 -22.11
C ASN A 93 -10.19 -12.99 -22.86
N ARG A 94 -11.39 -13.56 -23.07
CA ARG A 94 -11.57 -14.57 -24.11
C ARG A 94 -11.23 -13.91 -25.44
N ASP A 95 -10.19 -14.44 -26.04
CA ASP A 95 -9.75 -14.20 -27.40
C ASP A 95 -10.94 -14.22 -28.39
N PRO A 96 -11.26 -13.12 -29.11
CA PRO A 96 -12.27 -13.14 -30.15
C PRO A 96 -11.78 -13.83 -31.43
N SER A 97 -10.50 -14.20 -31.55
CA SER A 97 -9.90 -14.62 -32.82
C SER A 97 -10.13 -16.09 -33.18
N SER A 98 -10.82 -16.89 -32.35
CA SER A 98 -11.07 -18.31 -32.62
C SER A 98 -12.17 -18.62 -33.65
N THR A 99 -12.82 -17.63 -34.28
CA THR A 99 -14.02 -17.91 -35.13
C THR A 99 -13.78 -17.81 -36.64
N TYR A 100 -12.56 -17.63 -37.12
CA TYR A 100 -12.32 -17.37 -38.56
C TYR A 100 -11.23 -18.24 -39.21
N THR A 101 -11.12 -19.53 -38.91
CA THR A 101 -10.17 -20.43 -39.62
C THR A 101 -10.70 -21.83 -39.96
N GLU A 102 -12.01 -22.02 -40.14
CA GLU A 102 -12.57 -23.29 -40.65
C GLU A 102 -13.21 -23.19 -42.06
N ARG A 103 -13.04 -22.07 -42.78
CA ARG A 103 -13.70 -21.88 -44.10
C ARG A 103 -12.84 -22.16 -45.34
N TRP A 104 -11.58 -22.57 -45.21
CA TRP A 104 -10.69 -22.81 -46.37
C TRP A 104 -10.12 -24.23 -46.44
N ARG A 105 -10.90 -25.23 -46.01
CA ARG A 105 -10.48 -26.63 -46.08
C ARG A 105 -11.43 -27.51 -46.90
N THR A 106 -11.89 -27.02 -48.06
CA THR A 106 -12.31 -27.86 -49.20
C THR A 106 -12.55 -26.98 -50.44
N SER A 107 -11.60 -26.96 -51.37
CA SER A 107 -11.77 -27.00 -52.84
C SER A 107 -10.40 -26.96 -53.49
#